data_AF-A0A8J6JBP7-F1
#
_entry.id   AF-A0A8J6JBP7-F1
#
_cell.length_a   1.000
_cell.length_b   1.000
_cell.length_c   1.000
_cell.angle_alpha   90.00
_cell.angle_beta   90.00
_cell.angle_gamma   90.00
#
_symmetry.space_group_name_H-M   'P 1'
#
loop_
_entity.id
_entity.type
_entity.pdbx_description
1 polymer ?
#
loop_
_entity_poly.entity_id
_entity_poly.type
_entity_poly.pdbx_seq_one_letter_code
_entity_poly.pdbx_strand_id
1 'polypeptide(L)'
;MAFFDDLRDKAMDLGRAGMAKSKQIAEIAKLNLANSSEEDAIKKAYIEIGKLYYAERGMAPEAAYVALCEKITASRTTIEENRTRIAELKTEDEMGEETPNVDVNVPPEEPDFFSECEVRDDCPEEPKE
;
A
#
# COMPACT_ATOMS: atom_id res chain seq x y z
N MET A 1 59.33 1.96 9.67
CA MET A 1 58.29 2.89 9.17
C MET A 1 57.23 2.20 8.31
N ALA A 2 57.52 1.08 7.63
CA ALA A 2 56.57 0.38 6.75
C ALA A 2 55.22 -0.07 7.37
N PHE A 3 55.20 -0.47 8.66
CA PHE A 3 53.98 -1.02 9.27
C PHE A 3 52.86 0.03 9.48
N PHE A 4 53.22 1.30 9.67
CA PHE A 4 52.23 2.38 9.82
C PHE A 4 51.63 2.79 8.48
N ASP A 5 52.46 2.78 7.42
CA ASP A 5 52.00 3.07 6.06
C ASP A 5 51.07 1.95 5.55
N ASP A 6 51.39 0.67 5.79
CA ASP A 6 50.51 -0.45 5.43
C ASP A 6 49.14 -0.40 6.13
N LEU A 7 49.10 0.02 7.41
CA LEU A 7 47.85 0.18 8.15
C LEU A 7 47.02 1.34 7.60
N ARG A 8 47.67 2.45 7.22
CA ARG A 8 47.02 3.61 6.62
C ARG A 8 46.40 3.27 5.27
N ASP A 9 47.12 2.55 4.41
CA ASP A 9 46.64 2.17 3.09
C ASP A 9 45.44 1.22 3.20
N LYS A 10 45.50 0.23 4.09
CA LYS A 10 44.36 -0.65 4.38
C LYS A 10 43.15 0.12 4.92
N ALA A 11 43.35 1.08 5.81
CA ALA A 11 42.27 1.90 6.35
C ALA A 11 41.65 2.80 5.25
N MET A 12 42.46 3.34 4.34
CA MET A 12 41.99 4.12 3.20
C MET A 12 41.21 3.26 2.21
N ASP A 13 41.67 2.05 1.92
CA ASP A 13 40.97 1.12 1.02
C ASP A 13 39.65 0.65 1.61
N LEU A 14 39.60 0.34 2.92
CA LEU A 14 38.35 0.03 3.61
C LEU A 14 37.38 1.23 3.57
N GLY A 15 37.87 2.45 3.81
CA GLY A 15 37.06 3.66 3.76
C GLY A 15 36.49 3.94 2.36
N ARG A 16 37.28 3.72 1.31
CA ARG A 16 36.84 3.83 -0.09
C ARG A 16 35.82 2.74 -0.46
N ALA A 17 36.07 1.50 -0.08
CA ALA A 17 35.15 0.39 -0.31
C ALA A 17 33.82 0.60 0.43
N GLY A 18 33.86 1.07 1.68
CA GLY A 18 32.69 1.44 2.47
C GLY A 18 31.87 2.57 1.84
N MET A 19 32.54 3.60 1.30
CA MET A 19 31.88 4.70 0.61
C MET A 19 31.23 4.28 -0.72
N ALA A 20 31.90 3.40 -1.49
CA ALA A 20 31.33 2.87 -2.72
C ALA A 20 30.09 2.01 -2.43
N LYS A 21 30.15 1.15 -1.42
CA LYS A 21 29.03 0.31 -0.99
C LYS A 21 27.87 1.14 -0.43
N SER A 22 28.14 2.19 0.34
CA SER A 22 27.09 3.07 0.85
C SER A 22 26.39 3.86 -0.26
N LYS A 23 27.13 4.29 -1.29
CA LYS A 23 26.53 4.91 -2.49
C LYS A 23 25.60 3.95 -3.23
N GLN A 24 26.01 2.70 -3.41
CA GLN A 24 25.16 1.67 -4.03
C GLN A 24 23.89 1.40 -3.22
N ILE A 25 24.00 1.27 -1.89
CA ILE A 25 22.83 1.06 -1.02
C ILE A 25 21.89 2.28 -1.07
N ALA A 26 22.42 3.49 -1.08
CA ALA A 26 21.61 4.70 -1.22
C ALA A 26 20.88 4.76 -2.58
N GLU A 27 21.54 4.32 -3.66
CA GLU A 27 20.92 4.23 -4.99
C GLU A 27 19.85 3.14 -5.05
N ILE A 28 20.09 1.97 -4.45
CA ILE A 28 19.09 0.90 -4.31
C ILE A 28 17.88 1.38 -3.50
N ALA A 29 18.12 2.05 -2.36
CA ALA A 29 17.04 2.58 -1.54
C ALA A 29 16.20 3.62 -2.30
N LYS A 30 16.85 4.51 -3.07
CA LYS A 30 16.17 5.47 -3.92
C LYS A 30 15.32 4.78 -5.00
N LEU A 31 15.87 3.76 -5.66
CA LEU A 31 15.16 2.99 -6.68
C LEU A 31 13.98 2.22 -6.09
N ASN A 32 14.15 1.60 -4.92
CA ASN A 32 13.05 0.92 -4.22
C ASN A 32 11.94 1.88 -3.81
N LEU A 33 12.28 3.08 -3.33
CA LEU A 33 11.28 4.10 -3.00
C LEU A 33 10.52 4.55 -4.26
N ALA A 34 11.22 4.75 -5.37
CA ALA A 34 10.59 5.07 -6.65
C ALA A 34 9.65 3.95 -7.11
N ASN A 35 10.10 2.69 -7.03
CA ASN A 35 9.27 1.52 -7.36
C ASN A 35 8.00 1.46 -6.52
N SER A 36 8.10 1.66 -5.21
CA SER A 36 6.92 1.69 -4.32
C SER A 36 5.91 2.77 -4.73
N SER A 37 6.39 3.96 -5.09
CA SER A 37 5.53 5.03 -5.58
C SER A 37 4.83 4.67 -6.90
N GLU A 38 5.54 4.00 -7.82
CA GLU A 38 4.97 3.55 -9.09
C GLU A 38 3.96 2.41 -8.90
N GLU A 39 4.22 1.48 -7.97
CA GLU A 39 3.28 0.42 -7.59
C GLU A 39 1.97 1.02 -7.05
N ASP A 40 2.04 2.05 -6.21
CA ASP A 40 0.85 2.73 -5.70
C ASP A 40 0.11 3.51 -6.79
N ALA A 41 0.84 4.11 -7.74
CA ALA A 41 0.24 4.73 -8.91
C ALA A 41 -0.51 3.72 -9.78
N ILE A 42 0.07 2.53 -9.98
CA ILE A 42 -0.55 1.42 -10.71
C ILE A 42 -1.83 0.94 -9.99
N LYS A 43 -1.79 0.75 -8.67
CA LYS A 43 -2.97 0.36 -7.88
C LYS A 43 -4.10 1.38 -8.03
N LYS A 44 -3.79 2.67 -7.94
CA LYS A 44 -4.77 3.75 -8.13
C LYS A 44 -5.35 3.74 -9.54
N ALA A 45 -4.51 3.56 -10.56
CA ALA A 45 -4.97 3.45 -11.94
C ALA A 45 -5.92 2.25 -12.14
N TYR A 46 -5.64 1.09 -11.53
CA TYR A 46 -6.56 -0.05 -11.58
C TYR A 46 -7.93 0.25 -10.94
N ILE A 47 -7.93 0.93 -9.79
CA ILE A 47 -9.17 1.34 -9.12
C ILE A 47 -9.95 2.33 -10.00
N GLU A 48 -9.28 3.32 -10.58
CA GLU A 48 -9.89 4.30 -11.48
C GLU A 48 -10.47 3.65 -12.73
N ILE A 49 -9.75 2.72 -13.36
CA ILE A 49 -10.24 1.95 -14.51
C ILE A 49 -11.52 1.19 -14.13
N GLY A 50 -11.54 0.49 -12.99
CA GLY A 50 -12.73 -0.24 -12.54
C GLY A 50 -13.92 0.68 -12.27
N LYS A 51 -13.68 1.86 -11.67
CA LYS A 51 -14.72 2.87 -11.43
C LYS A 51 -15.27 3.45 -12.73
N LEU A 52 -14.39 3.83 -13.67
CA LEU A 52 -14.78 4.34 -14.99
C LEU A 52 -15.53 3.28 -15.79
N TYR A 53 -15.05 2.03 -15.77
CA TYR A 53 -15.72 0.92 -16.43
C TYR A 53 -17.13 0.70 -15.87
N TYR A 54 -17.31 0.71 -14.55
CA TYR A 54 -18.64 0.60 -13.96
C TYR A 54 -19.52 1.83 -14.27
N ALA A 55 -18.96 3.04 -14.34
CA ALA A 55 -19.72 4.25 -14.68
C ALA A 55 -20.21 4.25 -16.14
N GLU A 56 -19.38 3.82 -17.09
CA GLU A 56 -19.71 3.82 -18.53
C GLU A 56 -20.45 2.56 -18.98
N ARG A 57 -20.14 1.40 -18.38
CA ARG A 57 -20.62 0.08 -18.82
C ARG A 57 -21.40 -0.68 -17.75
N GLY A 58 -21.62 -0.12 -16.57
CA GLY A 58 -22.35 -0.81 -15.49
C GLY A 58 -23.78 -1.22 -15.86
N MET A 59 -24.42 -0.54 -16.83
CA MET A 59 -25.76 -0.91 -17.33
C MET A 59 -25.75 -1.92 -18.49
N ALA A 60 -24.60 -2.15 -19.14
CA ALA A 60 -24.44 -3.15 -20.19
C ALA A 60 -22.99 -3.71 -20.22
N PRO A 61 -22.59 -4.47 -19.19
CA PRO A 61 -21.25 -5.04 -19.12
C PRO A 61 -21.09 -6.21 -20.09
N GLU A 62 -19.87 -6.40 -20.62
CA GLU A 62 -19.53 -7.60 -21.38
C GLU A 62 -19.63 -8.86 -20.50
N ALA A 63 -19.92 -10.02 -21.10
CA ALA A 63 -20.22 -11.27 -20.41
C ALA A 63 -19.19 -11.66 -19.32
N ALA A 64 -17.91 -11.34 -19.52
CA ALA A 64 -16.84 -11.62 -18.57
C ALA A 64 -16.91 -10.77 -17.28
N TYR A 65 -17.53 -9.59 -17.35
CA TYR A 65 -17.58 -8.61 -16.25
C TYR A 65 -18.95 -8.48 -15.60
N VAL A 66 -20.00 -9.11 -16.16
CA VAL A 66 -21.39 -9.05 -15.64
C VAL A 66 -21.43 -9.39 -14.15
N ALA A 67 -20.87 -10.54 -13.75
CA ALA A 67 -20.90 -10.99 -12.36
C ALA A 67 -20.20 -10.01 -11.39
N LEU A 68 -19.13 -9.33 -11.84
CA LEU A 68 -18.42 -8.34 -11.04
C LEU A 68 -19.25 -7.05 -10.91
N CYS A 69 -19.86 -6.57 -12.00
CA CYS A 69 -20.74 -5.41 -11.98
C CYS A 69 -22.00 -5.66 -11.14
N GLU A 70 -22.63 -6.84 -11.25
CA GLU A 70 -23.78 -7.24 -10.42
C GLU A 70 -23.40 -7.27 -8.93
N LYS A 71 -22.24 -7.83 -8.59
CA LYS A 71 -21.75 -7.84 -7.21
C LYS A 71 -21.54 -6.42 -6.67
N ILE A 72 -20.93 -5.53 -7.46
CA ILE A 72 -20.76 -4.12 -7.08
C ILE A 72 -22.11 -3.44 -6.87
N THR A 73 -23.07 -3.68 -7.77
CA THR A 73 -24.43 -3.12 -7.67
C THR A 73 -25.11 -3.59 -6.39
N ALA A 74 -25.11 -4.91 -6.14
CA ALA A 74 -25.70 -5.50 -4.96
C ALA A 74 -25.07 -4.95 -3.66
N SER A 75 -23.74 -4.86 -3.60
CA SER A 75 -23.05 -4.27 -2.46
C SER A 75 -23.42 -2.80 -2.24
N ARG A 76 -23.59 -2.00 -3.30
CA ARG A 76 -24.05 -0.61 -3.17
C ARG A 76 -25.47 -0.52 -2.62
N THR A 77 -26.38 -1.36 -3.11
CA THR A 77 -27.75 -1.43 -2.56
C THR A 77 -27.75 -1.81 -1.09
N THR A 78 -26.97 -2.82 -0.69
CA THR A 78 -26.84 -3.21 0.72
C THR A 78 -26.26 -2.08 1.58
N ILE A 79 -25.27 -1.32 1.09
CA ILE A 79 -24.73 -0.16 1.80
C ILE A 79 -25.80 0.91 1.99
N GLU A 80 -26.60 1.19 0.96
CA GLU A 80 -27.70 2.16 1.04
C GLU A 80 -28.76 1.71 2.05
N GLU A 81 -29.21 0.44 2.00
CA GLU A 81 -30.14 -0.12 2.98
C GLU A 81 -29.60 -0.05 4.41
N ASN A 82 -28.32 -0.39 4.62
CA ASN A 82 -27.70 -0.32 5.93
C ASN A 82 -27.58 1.13 6.42
N ARG A 83 -27.26 2.08 5.54
CA ARG A 83 -27.24 3.51 5.87
C ARG A 83 -28.63 4.01 6.26
N THR A 84 -29.69 3.59 5.57
CA THR A 84 -31.07 3.91 5.92
C THR A 84 -31.43 3.35 7.30
N ARG A 85 -31.15 2.07 7.56
CA ARG A 85 -31.39 1.46 8.89
C ARG A 85 -30.62 2.16 10.00
N ILE A 86 -29.36 2.55 9.76
CA ILE A 86 -28.57 3.33 10.72
C ILE A 86 -29.23 4.68 11.00
N ALA A 87 -29.74 5.37 9.97
CA ALA A 87 -30.42 6.64 10.13
C ALA A 87 -31.73 6.50 10.92
N GLU A 88 -32.54 5.46 10.62
CA GLU A 88 -33.78 5.14 11.34
C GLU A 88 -33.49 4.86 12.83
N LEU A 89 -32.51 4.00 13.13
CA LEU A 89 -32.12 3.70 14.50
C LEU A 89 -31.62 4.95 15.24
N LYS A 90 -30.87 5.84 14.59
CA LYS A 90 -30.44 7.12 15.18
C LYS A 90 -31.62 8.04 15.50
N THR A 91 -32.64 8.09 14.64
CA THR A 91 -33.85 8.89 14.90
C THR A 91 -34.78 8.27 15.94
N GLU A 92 -34.77 6.94 16.10
CA GLU A 92 -35.48 6.25 17.18
C GLU A 92 -34.79 6.45 18.55
N ASP A 93 -33.46 6.61 18.56
CA ASP A 93 -32.64 6.88 19.75
C ASP A 93 -32.60 8.37 20.15
N GLU A 94 -33.20 9.30 19.39
CA GLU A 94 -33.32 10.73 19.78
C GLU A 94 -34.23 10.97 21.02
N MET A 95 -34.72 9.91 21.65
CA MET A 95 -35.27 9.91 23.01
C MET A 95 -34.22 9.64 24.11
N GLY A 96 -32.93 9.51 23.77
CA GLY A 96 -31.87 9.29 24.74
C GLY A 96 -30.45 9.43 24.17
N GLU A 97 -29.78 10.51 24.58
CA GLU A 97 -28.32 10.71 24.55
C GLU A 97 -27.65 10.99 23.19
N GLU A 98 -27.04 12.18 23.14
CA GLU A 98 -26.14 12.66 22.09
C GLU A 98 -24.93 11.74 21.94
N THR A 99 -24.97 10.80 21.00
CA THR A 99 -23.77 10.09 20.54
C THR A 99 -23.10 10.86 19.40
N PRO A 100 -21.76 10.97 19.38
CA PRO A 100 -21.08 11.74 18.35
C PRO A 100 -21.34 11.08 17.00
N ASN A 101 -21.95 11.83 16.08
CA ASN A 101 -22.12 11.43 14.71
C ASN A 101 -20.75 11.19 14.07
N VAL A 102 -20.30 9.92 14.08
CA VAL A 102 -19.22 9.47 13.21
C VAL A 102 -19.80 9.44 11.81
N ASP A 103 -19.58 10.53 11.08
CA ASP A 103 -19.71 10.59 9.63
C ASP A 103 -18.66 9.62 9.08
N VAL A 104 -19.02 8.33 9.00
CA VAL A 104 -18.24 7.38 8.20
C VAL A 104 -18.60 7.66 6.75
N ASN A 105 -18.11 8.80 6.24
CA ASN A 105 -17.73 8.90 4.85
C ASN A 105 -16.67 7.83 4.65
N VAL A 106 -17.09 6.58 4.42
CA VAL A 106 -16.23 5.48 3.97
C VAL A 106 -15.65 5.98 2.64
N PRO A 107 -14.41 6.50 2.62
CA PRO A 107 -13.72 6.72 1.36
C PRO A 107 -13.60 5.31 0.77
N PRO A 108 -13.69 5.15 -0.57
CA PRO A 108 -13.61 3.82 -1.17
C PRO A 108 -12.35 3.13 -0.66
N GLU A 109 -12.54 2.12 0.21
CA GLU A 109 -11.45 1.42 0.87
C GLU A 109 -10.55 0.86 -0.22
N GLU A 110 -9.31 1.35 -0.24
CA GLU A 110 -8.24 0.72 -0.99
C GLU A 110 -8.10 -0.68 -0.38
N PRO A 111 -8.22 -1.77 -1.16
CA PRO A 111 -7.99 -3.09 -0.60
C PRO A 111 -6.52 -3.18 -0.18
N ASP A 112 -6.29 -3.12 1.13
CA ASP A 112 -5.01 -3.38 1.77
C ASP A 112 -4.61 -4.83 1.52
N PHE A 113 -4.02 -5.07 0.35
CA PHE A 113 -3.38 -6.33 -0.02
C PHE A 113 -1.94 -6.33 0.51
N PHE A 114 -1.77 -6.10 1.82
CA PHE A 114 -0.50 -6.38 2.49
C PHE A 114 -0.39 -7.90 2.68
N SER A 115 -0.09 -8.59 1.59
CA SER A 115 0.48 -9.94 1.64
C SER A 115 1.92 -9.81 2.12
N GLU A 116 2.12 -10.17 3.38
CA GLU A 116 3.36 -10.60 4.03
C GLU A 116 4.57 -10.73 3.06
N CYS A 117 5.42 -9.70 3.01
CA CYS A 117 6.82 -9.91 2.64
C CYS A 117 7.57 -10.16 3.94
N GLU A 118 7.71 -11.44 4.30
CA GLU A 118 8.68 -11.87 5.30
C GLU A 118 10.06 -11.32 4.90
N VAL A 119 10.53 -10.33 5.67
CA VAL A 119 11.91 -9.89 5.62
C VAL A 119 12.75 -11.02 6.20
N ARG A 120 13.25 -11.90 5.33
CA ARG A 120 14.36 -12.78 5.68
C ARG A 120 15.64 -11.95 5.61
N ASP A 121 16.01 -11.42 6.77
CA ASP A 121 17.35 -10.90 7.05
C ASP A 121 18.37 -12.06 6.98
N ASP A 122 18.84 -12.39 5.78
CA ASP A 122 20.07 -13.17 5.61
C ASP A 122 21.26 -12.24 5.86
N CYS A 123 21.64 -12.11 7.13
CA CYS A 123 22.90 -11.50 7.56
C CYS A 123 24.06 -12.44 7.20
N PRO A 124 25.03 -12.03 6.35
CA PRO A 124 26.17 -12.90 6.05
C PRO A 124 27.07 -13.01 7.29
N GLU A 125 27.20 -14.24 7.80
CA GLU A 125 28.18 -14.62 8.82
C GLU A 125 29.60 -14.23 8.41
N GLU A 126 30.32 -13.56 9.30
CA GLU A 126 31.77 -13.33 9.17
C GLU A 126 32.52 -14.68 9.16
N PRO A 127 33.50 -14.88 8.24
CA PRO A 127 34.40 -16.02 8.35
C PRO A 127 35.35 -15.80 9.52
N LYS A 128 35.33 -16.71 10.49
CA LYS A 128 36.39 -16.84 11.49
C LYS A 128 37.60 -17.52 10.86
N GLU A 129 38.70 -16.80 10.75
CA GLU A 129 40.07 -17.33 10.87
C GLU A 129 40.96 -16.33 11.62
#